data_AF-A0A9W9JMM4-F1
#
_entry.id   AF-A0A9W9JMM4-F1
#
_cell.length_a   1.000
_cell.length_b   1.000
_cell.length_c   1.000
_cell.angle_alpha   90.00
_cell.angle_beta   90.00
_cell.angle_gamma   90.00
#
_symmetry.space_group_name_H-M   'P 1'
#
loop_
_entity.id
_entity.type
_entity.pdbx_description
1 polymer ?
#
loop_
_entity_poly.entity_id
_entity_poly.type
_entity_poly.pdbx_seq_one_letter_code
_entity_poly.pdbx_strand_id
1 'polypeptide(L)'
;MVGLKSMIDARKGLDQQIYQATWQRLHEAIEPWPNIGPHGGPIAWPLSLSDDFASLLKNGDWIARIMLLHYGVAMRLLCHRWYVRDWGRRLVLATLELLDDIPQEWEETISWIRRAAARED
;
A
#
# COMPACT_ATOMS: atom_id res chain seq x y z
N MET A 1 -1.93 -9.30 -16.66
CA MET A 1 -1.79 -8.82 -15.26
C MET A 1 -2.16 -7.35 -15.25
N VAL A 2 -3.32 -7.00 -14.69
CA VAL A 2 -3.71 -5.59 -14.53
C VAL A 2 -3.10 -5.12 -13.21
N GLY A 3 -2.08 -4.28 -13.28
CA GLY A 3 -1.42 -3.76 -12.07
C GLY A 3 -2.27 -2.69 -11.39
N LEU A 4 -2.04 -2.45 -10.10
CA LEU A 4 -2.69 -1.38 -9.33
C LEU A 4 -2.66 -0.03 -10.08
N LYS A 5 -1.53 0.30 -10.71
CA LYS A 5 -1.38 1.52 -11.52
C LYS A 5 -2.36 1.55 -12.71
N SER A 6 -2.53 0.45 -13.43
CA SER A 6 -3.49 0.34 -14.52
C SER A 6 -4.94 0.51 -14.04
N MET A 7 -5.29 0.01 -12.86
CA MET A 7 -6.62 0.20 -12.25
C MET A 7 -6.88 1.66 -11.85
N ILE A 8 -5.87 2.33 -11.29
CA ILE A 8 -5.91 3.76 -10.98
C ILE A 8 -6.12 4.58 -12.26
N ASP A 9 -5.39 4.25 -13.32
CA ASP A 9 -5.46 4.98 -14.59
C ASP A 9 -6.79 4.71 -15.35
N ALA A 10 -7.41 3.54 -15.14
CA ALA A 10 -8.71 3.19 -15.71
C ALA A 10 -9.90 3.88 -15.01
N ARG A 11 -9.75 4.30 -13.74
CA ARG A 11 -10.79 5.01 -12.99
C ARG A 11 -11.03 6.39 -13.62
N LYS A 12 -12.26 6.91 -13.54
CA LYS A 12 -12.60 8.28 -13.95
C LYS A 12 -13.17 9.03 -12.75
N GLY A 13 -12.91 10.33 -12.66
CA GLY A 13 -13.48 11.23 -11.64
C GLY A 13 -12.49 11.72 -10.59
N LEU A 14 -13.00 12.41 -9.56
CA LEU A 14 -12.21 13.08 -8.52
C LEU A 14 -11.28 12.12 -7.75
N ASP A 15 -11.76 10.91 -7.45
CA ASP A 15 -10.98 9.89 -6.75
C ASP A 15 -9.72 9.46 -7.52
N GLN A 16 -9.73 9.55 -8.86
CA GLN A 16 -8.56 9.21 -9.68
C GLN A 16 -7.35 10.07 -9.30
N GLN A 17 -7.55 11.37 -9.13
CA GLN A 17 -6.47 12.30 -8.76
C GLN A 17 -5.94 11.98 -7.36
N ILE A 18 -6.84 11.62 -6.43
CA ILE A 18 -6.49 11.22 -5.07
C ILE A 18 -5.61 9.96 -5.10
N TYR A 19 -6.00 8.94 -5.86
CA TYR A 19 -5.19 7.72 -6.00
C TYR A 19 -3.85 7.98 -6.69
N GLN A 20 -3.82 8.77 -7.75
CA GLN A 20 -2.58 9.07 -8.47
C GLN A 20 -1.58 9.82 -7.56
N ALA A 21 -2.04 10.85 -6.86
CA ALA A 21 -1.21 11.59 -5.92
C ALA A 21 -0.68 10.67 -4.81
N THR A 22 -1.55 9.83 -4.22
CA THR A 22 -1.17 8.92 -3.14
C THR A 22 -0.19 7.83 -3.61
N TRP A 23 -0.41 7.29 -4.80
CA TRP A 23 0.48 6.33 -5.44
C TRP A 23 1.85 6.92 -5.75
N GLN A 24 1.88 8.15 -6.28
CA GLN A 24 3.12 8.85 -6.58
C GLN A 24 3.96 9.04 -5.31
N ARG A 25 3.34 9.48 -4.21
CA ARG A 25 4.04 9.62 -2.92
C ARG A 25 4.58 8.30 -2.38
N LEU A 26 3.85 7.19 -2.58
CA LEU A 26 4.35 5.87 -2.18
C LEU A 26 5.58 5.48 -3.02
N HIS A 27 5.52 5.72 -4.33
CA HIS A 27 6.62 5.44 -5.23
C HIS A 27 7.86 6.26 -4.88
N GLU A 28 7.72 7.57 -4.67
CA GLU A 28 8.80 8.48 -4.25
C GLU A 28 9.43 8.07 -2.92
N ALA A 29 8.64 7.53 -1.98
CA ALA A 29 9.14 7.02 -0.71
C ALA A 29 9.97 5.74 -0.86
N ILE A 30 9.74 4.94 -1.89
CA ILE A 30 10.38 3.63 -2.12
C ILE A 30 11.56 3.73 -3.08
N GLU A 31 11.48 4.59 -4.10
CA GLU A 31 12.47 4.71 -5.20
C GLU A 31 13.93 4.81 -4.74
N PRO A 32 14.26 5.50 -3.63
CA PRO A 32 15.65 5.60 -3.16
C PRO A 32 16.24 4.34 -2.52
N TRP A 33 15.45 3.27 -2.35
CA TRP A 33 15.92 2.00 -1.77
C TRP A 33 17.14 1.45 -2.55
N PRO A 34 18.20 0.94 -1.88
CA PRO A 34 18.29 0.55 -0.46
C PRO A 34 18.58 1.68 0.54
N ASN A 35 18.76 2.91 0.08
CA ASN A 35 18.92 4.04 0.98
C ASN A 35 17.57 4.44 1.57
N ILE A 36 17.57 4.97 2.80
CA ILE A 36 16.39 5.67 3.30
C ILE A 36 16.34 6.98 2.51
N GLY A 37 15.36 7.08 1.63
CA GLY A 37 15.12 8.27 0.82
C GLY A 37 14.93 9.54 1.66
N PRO A 38 14.95 10.72 1.02
CA PRO A 38 14.57 11.95 1.69
C PRO A 38 13.20 11.80 2.36
N HIS A 39 12.98 12.52 3.46
CA HIS A 39 11.74 12.49 4.24
C HIS A 39 11.42 11.18 4.98
N GLY A 40 12.37 10.24 5.11
CA GLY A 40 12.21 9.05 5.95
C GLY A 40 11.73 7.80 5.23
N GLY A 41 11.62 7.82 3.89
CA GLY A 41 11.22 6.65 3.10
C GLY A 41 9.81 6.16 3.44
N PRO A 42 9.51 4.85 3.29
CA PRO A 42 8.15 4.34 3.44
C PRO A 42 7.54 4.63 4.82
N ILE A 43 8.31 4.65 5.91
CA ILE A 43 7.74 4.87 7.26
C ILE A 43 7.04 6.23 7.40
N ALA A 44 7.44 7.24 6.63
CA ALA A 44 6.83 8.57 6.64
C ALA A 44 5.64 8.72 5.69
N TRP A 45 5.40 7.74 4.80
CA TRP A 45 4.33 7.82 3.80
C TRP A 45 2.94 8.12 4.38
N PRO A 46 2.50 7.55 5.53
CA PRO A 46 1.19 7.85 6.11
C PRO A 46 0.98 9.34 6.46
N LEU A 47 2.05 10.08 6.74
CA LEU A 47 1.98 11.52 7.04
C LEU A 47 1.55 12.35 5.82
N SER A 48 1.64 11.75 4.63
CA SER A 48 1.31 12.41 3.38
C SER A 48 -0.10 12.08 2.89
N LEU A 49 -0.89 11.28 3.60
CA LEU A 49 -2.24 10.93 3.15
C LEU A 49 -3.19 12.12 3.31
N SER A 50 -4.02 12.38 2.30
CA SER A 50 -5.09 13.36 2.40
C SER A 50 -6.27 12.79 3.19
N ASP A 51 -7.08 13.68 3.78
CA ASP A 51 -8.33 13.30 4.45
C ASP A 51 -9.30 12.58 3.49
N ASP A 52 -9.28 12.93 2.20
CA ASP A 52 -10.09 12.27 1.18
C ASP A 52 -9.65 10.81 0.97
N PHE A 53 -8.35 10.55 0.90
CA PHE A 53 -7.84 9.18 0.81
C PHE A 53 -8.15 8.37 2.07
N ALA A 54 -8.00 8.99 3.24
CA ALA A 54 -8.38 8.38 4.51
C ALA A 54 -9.88 8.04 4.54
N SER A 55 -10.73 8.88 3.94
CA SER A 55 -12.17 8.63 3.81
C SER A 55 -12.47 7.46 2.87
N LEU A 56 -11.77 7.33 1.75
CA LEU A 56 -11.86 6.18 0.86
C LEU A 56 -11.49 4.87 1.59
N LEU A 57 -10.40 4.88 2.36
CA LEU A 57 -10.02 3.73 3.19
C LEU A 57 -11.11 3.36 4.21
N LYS A 58 -11.64 4.35 4.93
CA LYS A 58 -12.71 4.16 5.93
C LYS A 58 -13.98 3.58 5.30
N ASN A 59 -14.32 4.02 4.09
CA ASN A 59 -15.48 3.55 3.34
C ASN A 59 -15.27 2.20 2.64
N GLY A 60 -14.09 1.60 2.80
CA GLY A 60 -13.80 0.27 2.28
C GLY A 60 -13.47 0.22 0.80
N ASP A 61 -13.05 1.33 0.20
CA ASP A 61 -12.68 1.37 -1.22
C ASP A 61 -11.53 0.42 -1.53
N TRP A 62 -11.71 -0.40 -2.57
CA TRP A 62 -10.78 -1.46 -2.91
C TRP A 62 -9.43 -0.95 -3.40
N ILE A 63 -9.38 0.13 -4.18
CA ILE A 63 -8.10 0.69 -4.65
C ILE A 63 -7.31 1.23 -3.45
N ALA A 64 -7.98 1.93 -2.53
CA ALA A 64 -7.36 2.44 -1.32
C ALA A 64 -6.81 1.29 -0.44
N ARG A 65 -7.61 0.24 -0.21
CA ARG A 65 -7.20 -0.96 0.54
C ARG A 65 -6.00 -1.66 -0.10
N ILE A 66 -6.02 -1.85 -1.41
CA ILE A 66 -4.91 -2.49 -2.14
C ILE A 66 -3.64 -1.62 -2.05
N MET A 67 -3.77 -0.30 -2.11
CA MET A 67 -2.64 0.61 -1.93
C MET A 67 -2.05 0.53 -0.51
N LEU A 68 -2.90 0.43 0.53
CA LEU A 68 -2.46 0.21 1.91
C LEU A 68 -1.71 -1.12 2.08
N LEU A 69 -2.16 -2.17 1.40
CA LEU A 69 -1.47 -3.46 1.39
C LEU A 69 -0.09 -3.38 0.70
N HIS A 70 0.01 -2.67 -0.43
CA HIS A 70 1.30 -2.42 -1.08
C HIS A 70 2.24 -1.64 -0.16
N TYR A 71 1.72 -0.66 0.56
CA TYR A 71 2.47 0.05 1.58
C TYR A 71 2.99 -0.88 2.68
N GLY A 72 2.16 -1.78 3.21
CA GLY A 72 2.58 -2.77 4.20
C GLY A 72 3.70 -3.70 3.68
N VAL A 73 3.68 -4.07 2.40
CA VAL A 73 4.77 -4.80 1.75
C VAL A 73 6.02 -3.93 1.64
N ALA A 74 5.90 -2.67 1.24
CA ALA A 74 7.02 -1.73 1.14
C ALA A 74 7.70 -1.48 2.50
N MET A 75 6.93 -1.47 3.60
CA MET A 75 7.48 -1.34 4.96
C MET A 75 8.44 -2.47 5.34
N ARG A 76 8.38 -3.64 4.67
CA ARG A 76 9.34 -4.72 4.90
C ARG A 76 10.75 -4.37 4.44
N LEU A 77 10.92 -3.42 3.52
CA LEU A 77 12.24 -2.91 3.14
C LEU A 77 13.01 -2.32 4.34
N LEU A 78 12.29 -1.95 5.41
CA LEU A 78 12.84 -1.39 6.64
C LEU A 78 12.81 -2.38 7.83
N CYS A 79 12.43 -3.65 7.64
CA CYS A 79 12.18 -4.61 8.75
C CYS A 79 13.41 -4.87 9.64
N HIS A 80 14.62 -4.78 9.08
CA HIS A 80 15.88 -4.90 9.80
C HIS A 80 16.15 -3.73 10.77
N ARG A 81 15.37 -2.63 10.68
CA ARG A 81 15.45 -1.50 11.62
C ARG A 81 14.69 -1.84 12.89
N TRP A 82 15.36 -1.67 14.04
CA TRP A 82 14.83 -2.04 15.37
C TRP A 82 13.48 -1.39 15.72
N TYR A 83 13.17 -0.22 15.16
CA TYR A 83 11.93 0.51 15.40
C TYR A 83 10.80 0.16 14.40
N VAL A 84 11.09 -0.55 13.31
CA VAL A 84 10.07 -1.01 12.34
C VAL A 84 9.72 -2.47 12.57
N ARG A 85 10.72 -3.35 12.64
CA ARG A 85 10.56 -4.81 12.82
C ARG A 85 9.43 -5.36 11.93
N ASP A 86 8.44 -6.01 12.54
CA ASP A 86 7.33 -6.69 11.88
C ASP A 86 6.15 -5.78 11.51
N TRP A 87 6.28 -4.45 11.66
CA TRP A 87 5.12 -3.55 11.53
C TRP A 87 4.47 -3.65 10.15
N GLY A 88 5.26 -3.71 9.08
CA GLY A 88 4.73 -3.90 7.72
C GLY A 88 3.94 -5.21 7.57
N ARG A 89 4.47 -6.32 8.10
CA ARG A 89 3.78 -7.62 8.09
C ARG A 89 2.47 -7.58 8.88
N ARG A 90 2.49 -7.00 10.09
CA ARG A 90 1.29 -6.87 10.94
C ARG A 90 0.21 -6.02 10.26
N LEU A 91 0.60 -4.93 9.60
CA LEU A 91 -0.31 -4.09 8.84
C LEU A 91 -0.98 -4.87 7.70
N VAL A 92 -0.20 -5.63 6.94
CA VAL A 92 -0.75 -6.47 5.86
C VAL A 92 -1.74 -7.49 6.42
N LEU A 93 -1.36 -8.24 7.46
CA LEU A 93 -2.22 -9.28 8.04
C LEU A 93 -3.51 -8.70 8.59
N ALA A 94 -3.44 -7.63 9.40
CA ALA A 94 -4.62 -6.96 9.94
C ALA A 94 -5.53 -6.39 8.85
N THR A 95 -4.95 -5.86 7.75
CA THR A 95 -5.75 -5.37 6.62
C THR A 95 -6.43 -6.52 5.90
N LEU A 96 -5.73 -7.63 5.65
CA LEU A 96 -6.27 -8.82 4.99
C LEU A 96 -7.40 -9.50 5.78
N GLU A 97 -7.32 -9.50 7.12
CA GLU A 97 -8.37 -10.02 8.00
C GLU A 97 -9.70 -9.25 7.90
N LEU A 98 -9.64 -7.98 7.46
CA LEU A 98 -10.81 -7.11 7.27
C LEU A 98 -11.39 -7.16 5.85
N LEU A 99 -10.80 -7.97 4.96
CA LEU A 99 -11.27 -8.10 3.58
C LEU A 99 -12.29 -9.22 3.46
N ASP A 100 -13.55 -8.84 3.36
CA ASP A 100 -14.63 -9.72 2.93
C ASP A 100 -14.90 -9.52 1.43
N ASP A 101 -15.37 -10.58 0.76
CA ASP A 101 -15.81 -10.57 -0.64
C ASP A 101 -14.82 -9.92 -1.63
N ILE A 102 -13.59 -10.44 -1.66
CA ILE A 102 -12.53 -9.97 -2.56
C ILE A 102 -13.01 -10.01 -4.02
N PRO A 103 -13.06 -8.87 -4.74
CA PRO A 103 -13.38 -8.84 -6.16
C PRO A 103 -12.35 -9.63 -6.97
N GLN A 104 -12.84 -10.30 -8.01
CA GLN A 104 -12.02 -11.17 -8.86
C GLN A 104 -10.79 -10.46 -9.42
N GLU A 105 -10.89 -9.16 -9.76
CA GLU A 105 -9.76 -8.38 -10.27
C GLU A 105 -8.58 -8.27 -9.28
N TRP A 106 -8.81 -8.48 -7.98
CA TRP A 106 -7.79 -8.33 -6.93
C TRP A 106 -7.25 -9.67 -6.40
N GLU A 107 -7.80 -10.80 -6.80
CA GLU A 107 -7.41 -12.13 -6.27
C GLU A 107 -5.91 -12.42 -6.49
N GLU A 108 -5.39 -12.16 -7.68
CA GLU A 108 -3.97 -12.35 -7.99
C GLU A 108 -3.09 -11.43 -7.15
N THR A 109 -3.48 -10.16 -7.03
CA THR A 109 -2.76 -9.13 -6.27
C THR A 109 -2.72 -9.51 -4.79
N ILE A 110 -3.85 -9.86 -4.19
CA ILE A 110 -3.92 -10.26 -2.78
C ILE A 110 -3.14 -11.56 -2.55
N SER A 111 -3.20 -12.52 -3.46
CA SER A 111 -2.42 -13.75 -3.38
C SER A 111 -0.91 -13.47 -3.39
N TRP A 112 -0.45 -12.53 -4.22
CA TRP A 112 0.94 -12.08 -4.21
C TRP A 112 1.30 -11.38 -2.89
N ILE A 113 0.46 -10.48 -2.39
CA ILE A 113 0.68 -9.76 -1.12
C ILE A 113 0.79 -10.74 0.05
N ARG A 114 -0.08 -11.74 0.13
CA ARG A 114 -0.02 -12.81 1.15
C ARG A 114 1.33 -13.53 1.13
N ARG A 115 1.81 -13.93 -0.06
CA ARG A 115 3.13 -14.57 -0.20
C ARG A 115 4.27 -13.62 0.17
N ALA A 116 4.18 -12.35 -0.21
CA ALA A 116 5.18 -11.35 0.15
C ALA A 116 5.26 -11.18 1.67
N ALA A 117 4.13 -11.05 2.36
CA ALA A 117 4.09 -10.88 3.82
C ALA A 117 4.46 -12.14 4.62
N ALA A 118 4.32 -13.33 4.03
CA ALA A 118 4.67 -14.61 4.66
C ALA A 118 6.17 -14.95 4.60
N ARG A 119 6.95 -14.25 3.78
CA ARG A 119 8.40 -14.44 3.72
C ARG A 119 9.05 -13.95 5.02
N GLU A 120 9.80 -14.83 5.66
CA GLU A 120 10.75 -14.47 6.71
C GLU A 120 11.91 -13.68 6.06
N ASP A 121 12.28 -12.56 6.68
CA ASP A 121 13.34 -11.65 6.23
C ASP A 121 14.67 -11.97 6.91
#